data_AF-A0A7S1E921-F1
#
_entry.id   AF-A0A7S1E921-F1
#
_cell.length_a   1.000
_cell.length_b   1.000
_cell.length_c   1.000
_cell.angle_alpha   90.00
_cell.angle_beta   90.00
_cell.angle_gamma   90.00
#
_symmetry.space_group_name_H-M   'P 1'
#
loop_
_entity.id
_entity.type
_entity.pdbx_description
1 polymer ?
#
loop_
_entity_poly.entity_id
_entity_poly.type
_entity_poly.pdbx_seq_one_letter_code
_entity_poly.pdbx_strand_id
1 'polypeptide(L)'
;VWQHPSISDETMEKANLSLIEKSQIRVKVQQYLLQQGAVAALERLIELETRGVVNALLAKCSLALLIGSVEEKENPMLEVDDDLVFSIKDAMDATAADEDWYGHRYSLEVMMVALRLLCLNDRNKGKLVSGGMIPFMLEFLSIGNKEIARSATAILLDLSFGMRARWLLRPILKIWYKHVEQQKV
;
A
#
# COMPACT_ATOMS: atom_id res chain seq x y z
N VAL A 1 -48.35 34.62 30.27
CA VAL A 1 -46.97 34.50 29.74
C VAL A 1 -46.75 33.03 29.43
N TRP A 2 -46.79 32.67 28.14
CA TRP A 2 -46.51 31.29 27.72
C TRP A 2 -45.01 31.03 27.94
N GLN A 3 -44.66 30.20 28.92
CA GLN A 3 -43.29 29.73 29.11
C GLN A 3 -43.06 28.57 28.16
N HIS A 4 -42.17 28.76 27.17
CA HIS A 4 -41.64 27.66 26.39
C HIS A 4 -40.99 26.66 27.35
N PRO A 5 -41.27 25.35 27.24
CA PRO A 5 -40.54 24.35 28.03
C PRO A 5 -39.08 24.41 27.57
N SER A 6 -38.20 24.92 28.43
CA SER A 6 -36.77 24.91 28.21
C SER A 6 -36.34 23.45 28.06
N ILE A 7 -36.05 23.03 26.83
CA ILE A 7 -35.40 21.75 26.54
C ILE A 7 -34.17 21.74 27.44
N SER A 8 -34.05 20.76 28.35
CA SER A 8 -32.91 20.74 29.26
C SER A 8 -31.63 20.60 28.44
N ASP A 9 -30.55 21.25 28.87
CA ASP A 9 -29.27 21.23 28.18
C ASP A 9 -28.81 19.80 27.87
N GLU A 10 -29.11 18.83 28.74
CA GLU A 10 -28.84 17.40 28.52
C GLU A 10 -29.60 16.81 27.31
N THR A 11 -30.85 17.23 27.08
CA THR A 11 -31.64 16.78 25.91
C THR A 11 -31.08 17.37 24.61
N MET A 12 -30.63 18.62 24.65
CA MET A 12 -29.95 19.25 23.51
C MET A 12 -28.60 18.61 23.22
N GLU A 13 -27.83 18.27 24.25
CA GLU A 13 -26.54 17.60 24.13
C GLU A 13 -26.70 16.19 23.52
N LYS A 14 -27.67 15.41 24.00
CA LYS A 14 -27.99 14.09 23.42
C LYS A 14 -28.44 14.20 21.96
N ALA A 15 -29.23 15.21 21.61
CA ALA A 15 -29.66 15.43 20.24
C ALA A 15 -28.46 15.76 19.32
N ASN A 16 -27.55 16.62 19.78
CA ASN A 16 -26.32 16.99 19.08
C ASN A 16 -25.38 15.79 18.89
N LEU A 17 -25.19 14.97 19.93
CA LEU A 17 -24.41 13.73 19.83
C LEU A 17 -24.99 12.78 18.78
N SER A 18 -26.32 12.59 18.74
CA SER A 18 -26.93 11.73 17.71
C SER A 18 -26.79 12.30 16.29
N LEU A 19 -26.74 13.63 16.14
CA LEU A 19 -26.49 14.28 14.84
C LEU A 19 -25.05 14.09 14.39
N ILE A 20 -24.08 14.16 15.31
CA ILE A 20 -22.67 13.87 15.05
C ILE A 20 -22.49 12.40 14.66
N GLU A 21 -23.12 11.47 15.36
CA GLU A 21 -23.06 10.04 15.00
C GLU A 21 -23.63 9.79 13.61
N LYS A 22 -24.79 10.38 13.29
CA LYS A 22 -25.40 10.28 11.95
C LYS A 22 -24.52 10.90 10.86
N SER A 23 -23.82 12.00 11.14
CA SER A 23 -22.90 12.62 10.18
C SER A 23 -21.65 11.75 9.96
N GLN A 24 -21.08 11.17 11.02
CA GLN A 24 -19.97 10.24 10.93
C GLN A 24 -20.33 8.98 10.15
N ILE A 25 -21.51 8.40 10.38
CA ILE A 25 -22.01 7.26 9.62
C ILE A 25 -22.15 7.64 8.14
N ARG A 26 -22.70 8.81 7.83
CA ARG A 26 -22.85 9.29 6.46
C ARG A 26 -21.49 9.43 5.75
N VAL A 27 -20.49 10.00 6.42
CA VAL A 27 -19.13 10.12 5.89
C VAL A 27 -18.53 8.75 5.62
N LYS A 28 -18.66 7.79 6.55
CA LYS A 28 -18.18 6.41 6.36
C LYS A 28 -18.85 5.73 5.16
N VAL A 29 -20.16 5.87 5.01
CA VAL A 29 -20.91 5.32 3.88
C VAL A 29 -20.46 5.96 2.56
N GLN A 30 -20.27 7.27 2.52
CA GLN A 30 -19.77 7.97 1.33
C GLN A 30 -18.35 7.55 0.95
N GLN A 31 -17.46 7.41 1.93
CA GLN A 31 -16.10 6.91 1.72
C GLN A 31 -16.13 5.48 1.18
N TYR A 32 -16.97 4.61 1.74
CA TYR A 32 -17.13 3.24 1.27
C TYR A 32 -17.66 3.19 -0.18
N LEU A 33 -18.69 3.97 -0.52
CA LEU A 33 -19.21 4.02 -1.89
C LEU A 33 -18.19 4.57 -2.89
N LEU A 34 -17.40 5.56 -2.48
CA LEU A 34 -16.32 6.10 -3.31
C LEU A 34 -15.21 5.07 -3.53
N GLN A 35 -14.85 4.31 -2.49
CA GLN A 35 -13.90 3.21 -2.59
C GLN A 35 -14.42 2.11 -3.54
N GLN A 36 -15.68 1.71 -3.42
CA GLN A 36 -16.31 0.74 -4.34
C GLN A 36 -16.33 1.23 -5.79
N GLY A 37 -16.67 2.51 -6.01
CA GLY A 37 -16.62 3.11 -7.35
C GLY A 37 -15.22 3.19 -7.93
N ALA A 38 -14.22 3.52 -7.11
CA ALA A 38 -12.81 3.55 -7.50
C ALA A 38 -12.29 2.16 -7.86
N VAL A 39 -12.63 1.14 -7.07
CA VAL A 39 -12.29 -0.26 -7.34
C VAL A 39 -12.86 -0.71 -8.68
N ALA A 40 -14.16 -0.49 -8.92
CA ALA A 40 -14.79 -0.85 -10.19
C ALA A 40 -14.20 -0.13 -11.42
N ALA A 41 -13.72 1.11 -11.25
CA ALA A 41 -13.05 1.83 -12.33
C ALA A 41 -11.65 1.25 -12.63
N LEU A 42 -10.90 0.89 -11.58
CA LEU A 42 -9.56 0.30 -11.71
C LEU A 42 -9.63 -1.12 -12.28
N GLU A 43 -10.63 -1.92 -11.89
CA GLU A 43 -10.92 -3.23 -12.50
C GLU A 43 -11.13 -3.11 -14.01
N ARG A 44 -11.98 -2.17 -14.44
CA ARG A 44 -12.20 -1.92 -15.87
C ARG A 44 -10.93 -1.52 -16.60
N LEU A 45 -10.05 -0.72 -15.98
CA LEU A 45 -8.77 -0.36 -16.58
C LEU A 45 -7.87 -1.59 -16.78
N ILE A 46 -7.84 -2.51 -15.80
CA ILE A 46 -7.11 -3.78 -15.92
C ILE A 46 -7.70 -4.65 -17.04
N GLU A 47 -9.02 -4.74 -17.14
CA GLU A 47 -9.71 -5.56 -18.15
C GLU A 47 -9.61 -5.01 -19.57
N LEU A 48 -9.72 -3.68 -19.73
CA LEU A 48 -9.78 -3.02 -21.03
C LEU A 48 -8.40 -2.92 -21.70
N GLU A 49 -7.32 -2.84 -20.93
CA GLU A 49 -5.98 -2.66 -21.46
C GLU A 49 -5.12 -3.91 -21.39
N THR A 50 -5.32 -4.76 -22.39
CA THR A 50 -4.41 -5.88 -22.70
C THR A 50 -3.04 -5.44 -23.26
N ARG A 51 -2.74 -4.13 -23.36
CA ARG A 51 -1.56 -3.61 -24.09
C ARG A 51 -0.67 -2.63 -23.32
N GLY A 52 -1.10 -2.09 -22.18
CA GLY A 52 -0.37 -1.05 -21.45
C GLY A 52 0.14 -1.54 -20.10
N VAL A 53 1.40 -1.98 -20.03
CA VAL A 53 1.98 -2.49 -18.77
C VAL A 53 2.03 -1.41 -17.68
N VAL A 54 2.16 -0.13 -18.08
CA VAL A 54 2.10 1.05 -17.19
C VAL A 54 0.74 1.19 -16.51
N ASN A 55 -0.35 1.08 -17.27
CA ASN A 55 -1.70 1.26 -16.74
C ASN A 55 -2.13 0.07 -15.88
N ALA A 56 -1.72 -1.15 -16.25
CA ALA A 56 -1.91 -2.33 -15.41
C ALA A 56 -1.16 -2.20 -14.07
N LEU A 57 0.08 -1.69 -14.08
CA LEU A 57 0.84 -1.39 -12.88
C LEU A 57 0.14 -0.34 -12.02
N LEU A 58 -0.24 0.79 -12.62
CA LEU A 58 -0.94 1.87 -11.95
C LEU A 58 -2.23 1.39 -11.29
N ALA A 59 -3.04 0.63 -12.03
CA ALA A 59 -4.30 0.12 -11.54
C ALA A 59 -4.09 -0.85 -10.37
N LYS A 60 -3.15 -1.80 -10.48
CA LYS A 60 -2.85 -2.76 -9.41
C LYS A 60 -2.23 -2.10 -8.18
N CYS A 61 -1.33 -1.12 -8.35
CA CYS A 61 -0.79 -0.34 -7.23
C CYS A 61 -1.88 0.49 -6.54
N SER A 62 -2.79 1.09 -7.31
CA SER A 62 -3.91 1.86 -6.77
C SER A 62 -4.90 0.97 -6.02
N LEU A 63 -5.22 -0.21 -6.57
CA LEU A 63 -6.01 -1.22 -5.87
C LEU A 63 -5.30 -1.66 -4.59
N ALA A 64 -4.00 -1.96 -4.66
CA ALA A 64 -3.24 -2.35 -3.47
C ALA A 64 -3.33 -1.27 -2.37
N LEU A 65 -3.24 0.01 -2.70
CA LEU A 65 -3.40 1.10 -1.74
C LEU A 65 -4.84 1.27 -1.22
N LEU A 66 -5.85 0.97 -2.04
CA LEU A 66 -7.26 1.13 -1.69
C LEU A 66 -7.80 -0.03 -0.85
N ILE A 67 -7.40 -1.27 -1.16
CA ILE A 67 -7.97 -2.49 -0.56
C ILE A 67 -6.92 -3.39 0.08
N GLY A 68 -5.62 -3.10 -0.05
CA GLY A 68 -4.55 -3.89 0.57
C GLY A 68 -4.56 -3.75 2.08
N SER A 69 -5.35 -4.60 2.73
CA SER A 69 -5.29 -4.85 4.17
C SER A 69 -4.87 -6.29 4.42
N VAL A 70 -4.56 -6.61 5.68
CA VAL A 70 -4.24 -7.98 6.08
C VAL A 70 -5.48 -8.89 5.92
N GLU A 71 -6.69 -8.34 6.02
CA GLU A 71 -7.93 -9.10 5.81
C GLU A 71 -8.10 -9.53 4.34
N GLU A 72 -7.71 -8.68 3.39
CA GLU A 72 -7.86 -8.89 1.94
C GLU A 72 -6.60 -9.45 1.27
N LYS A 73 -5.72 -10.09 2.04
CA LYS A 73 -4.40 -10.52 1.55
C LYS A 73 -4.45 -11.48 0.34
N GLU A 74 -5.49 -12.29 0.19
CA GLU A 74 -5.64 -13.25 -0.93
C GLU A 74 -6.45 -12.69 -2.11
N ASN A 75 -6.54 -11.37 -2.25
CA ASN A 75 -7.34 -10.77 -3.31
C ASN A 75 -6.78 -11.12 -4.71
N PRO A 76 -7.55 -11.79 -5.58
CA PRO A 76 -7.10 -12.17 -6.93
C PRO A 76 -6.77 -10.97 -7.83
N MET A 77 -7.37 -9.81 -7.60
CA MET A 77 -7.13 -8.59 -8.38
C MET A 77 -5.75 -8.01 -8.15
N LEU A 78 -5.12 -8.37 -7.03
CA LEU A 78 -3.76 -7.97 -6.68
C LEU A 78 -2.72 -8.96 -7.19
N GLU A 79 -3.10 -10.02 -7.90
CA GLU A 79 -2.13 -10.99 -8.41
C GLU A 79 -1.18 -10.33 -9.42
N VAL A 80 0.12 -10.50 -9.19
CA VAL A 80 1.18 -10.02 -10.10
C VAL A 80 1.58 -11.14 -11.05
N ASP A 81 2.00 -10.80 -12.26
CA ASP A 81 2.65 -11.69 -13.22
C ASP A 81 4.10 -11.27 -13.44
N ASP A 82 4.87 -12.06 -14.20
CA ASP A 82 6.30 -11.81 -14.37
C ASP A 82 6.57 -10.45 -15.05
N ASP A 83 5.78 -10.10 -16.07
CA ASP A 83 5.88 -8.82 -16.80
C ASP A 83 5.66 -7.62 -15.86
N LEU A 84 4.69 -7.74 -14.94
CA LEU A 84 4.45 -6.73 -13.93
C LEU A 84 5.60 -6.66 -12.91
N VAL A 85 6.21 -7.79 -12.53
CA VAL A 85 7.38 -7.78 -11.66
C VAL A 85 8.55 -7.03 -12.31
N PHE A 86 8.79 -7.22 -13.60
CA PHE A 86 9.79 -6.42 -14.33
C PHE A 86 9.42 -4.94 -14.34
N SER A 87 8.16 -4.62 -14.61
CA SER A 87 7.70 -3.23 -14.68
C SER A 87 7.73 -2.50 -13.34
N ILE A 88 7.47 -3.21 -12.23
CA ILE A 88 7.67 -2.66 -10.88
C ILE A 88 9.13 -2.26 -10.68
N LYS A 89 10.08 -3.13 -11.06
CA LYS A 89 11.51 -2.85 -10.93
C LYS A 89 11.93 -1.66 -11.79
N ASP A 90 11.57 -1.68 -13.08
CA ASP A 90 11.88 -0.59 -14.01
C ASP A 90 11.32 0.75 -13.54
N ALA A 91 10.07 0.76 -13.06
CA ALA A 91 9.44 1.97 -12.52
C ALA A 91 10.15 2.45 -11.25
N MET A 92 10.54 1.55 -10.36
CA MET A 92 11.28 1.89 -9.13
C MET A 92 12.68 2.40 -9.42
N ASP A 93 13.39 1.82 -10.39
CA ASP A 93 14.73 2.26 -10.82
C ASP A 93 14.69 3.64 -11.47
N ALA A 94 13.75 3.85 -12.41
CA ALA A 94 13.53 5.18 -13.00
C ALA A 94 13.23 6.21 -11.91
N THR A 95 12.36 5.88 -10.96
CA THR A 95 12.03 6.78 -9.85
C THR A 95 13.22 7.03 -8.93
N ALA A 96 14.06 6.02 -8.67
CA ALA A 96 15.27 6.16 -7.86
C ALA A 96 16.35 7.02 -8.54
N ALA A 97 16.39 7.01 -9.87
CA ALA A 97 17.25 7.85 -10.69
C ALA A 97 16.71 9.28 -10.89
N ASP A 98 15.55 9.61 -10.30
CA ASP A 98 14.80 10.85 -10.54
C ASP A 98 14.36 11.04 -12.01
N GLU A 99 14.18 9.93 -12.74
CA GLU A 99 13.73 9.88 -14.12
C GLU A 99 12.22 9.61 -14.22
N ASP A 100 11.61 10.08 -15.30
CA ASP A 100 10.20 9.77 -15.60
C ASP A 100 10.10 8.38 -16.24
N TRP A 101 9.18 7.57 -15.75
CA TRP A 101 8.87 6.26 -16.34
C TRP A 101 7.63 6.40 -17.22
N TYR A 102 7.81 6.29 -18.54
CA TYR A 102 6.74 6.51 -19.54
C TYR A 102 6.02 7.87 -19.42
N GLY A 103 6.74 8.93 -19.05
CA GLY A 103 6.18 10.27 -18.89
C GLY A 103 5.43 10.50 -17.57
N HIS A 104 5.55 9.55 -16.64
CA HIS A 104 4.97 9.65 -15.31
C HIS A 104 6.08 9.61 -14.25
N ARG A 105 5.98 10.53 -13.29
CA ARG A 105 6.85 10.57 -12.13
C ARG A 105 6.12 9.99 -10.93
N TYR A 106 6.74 9.02 -10.29
CA TYR A 106 6.18 8.36 -9.12
C TYR A 106 6.91 8.78 -7.85
N SER A 107 6.24 8.67 -6.71
CA SER A 107 6.95 8.71 -5.43
C SER A 107 7.47 7.31 -5.13
N LEU A 108 8.78 7.18 -4.92
CA LEU A 108 9.39 5.90 -4.56
C LEU A 108 8.80 5.34 -3.26
N GLU A 109 8.44 6.20 -2.31
CA GLU A 109 7.76 5.81 -1.07
C GLU A 109 6.40 5.17 -1.35
N VAL A 110 5.59 5.79 -2.22
CA VAL A 110 4.27 5.28 -2.61
C VAL A 110 4.41 3.94 -3.33
N MET A 111 5.39 3.81 -4.23
CA MET A 111 5.68 2.57 -4.94
C MET A 111 6.09 1.45 -3.98
N MET A 112 6.93 1.75 -2.98
CA MET A 112 7.32 0.77 -1.96
C MET A 112 6.14 0.35 -1.08
N VAL A 113 5.25 1.26 -0.71
CA VAL A 113 4.04 0.93 0.05
C VAL A 113 3.14 0.03 -0.78
N ALA A 114 2.86 0.38 -2.04
CA ALA A 114 2.05 -0.44 -2.93
C ALA A 114 2.65 -1.84 -3.12
N LEU A 115 3.97 -1.94 -3.36
CA LEU A 115 4.67 -3.22 -3.45
C LEU A 115 4.55 -4.03 -2.16
N ARG A 116 4.70 -3.41 -0.99
CA ARG A 116 4.54 -4.09 0.29
C ARG A 116 3.12 -4.67 0.46
N LEU A 117 2.10 -3.94 0.03
CA LEU A 117 0.71 -4.42 0.06
C LEU A 117 0.50 -5.58 -0.92
N LEU A 118 1.12 -5.54 -2.10
CA LEU A 118 1.14 -6.67 -3.04
C LEU A 118 1.84 -7.89 -2.43
N CYS A 119 2.87 -7.69 -1.61
CA CYS A 119 3.56 -8.75 -0.88
C CYS A 119 2.70 -9.40 0.22
N LEU A 120 1.55 -8.84 0.63
CA LEU A 120 0.69 -9.52 1.62
C LEU A 120 0.07 -10.80 1.03
N ASN A 121 -0.12 -10.85 -0.28
CA ASN A 121 -0.61 -12.01 -1.00
C ASN A 121 0.48 -13.08 -1.12
N ASP A 122 0.22 -14.27 -0.57
CA ASP A 122 1.21 -15.35 -0.55
C ASP A 122 1.56 -15.86 -1.97
N ARG A 123 0.63 -15.75 -2.94
CA ARG A 123 0.89 -16.07 -4.37
C ARG A 123 1.86 -15.10 -5.02
N ASN A 124 1.75 -13.82 -4.67
CA ASN A 124 2.64 -12.77 -5.20
C ASN A 124 4.07 -12.93 -4.67
N LYS A 125 4.23 -13.30 -3.40
CA LYS A 125 5.56 -13.51 -2.80
C LYS A 125 6.41 -14.48 -3.62
N GLY A 126 5.82 -15.59 -4.06
CA GLY A 126 6.52 -16.58 -4.89
C GLY A 126 7.03 -15.97 -6.19
N LYS A 127 6.16 -15.27 -6.92
CA LYS A 127 6.48 -14.64 -8.22
C LYS A 127 7.48 -13.49 -8.09
N LEU A 128 7.31 -12.63 -7.09
CA LEU A 128 8.23 -11.53 -6.81
C LEU A 128 9.63 -12.07 -6.54
N VAL A 129 9.73 -13.16 -5.80
CA VAL A 129 11.04 -13.74 -5.50
C VAL A 129 11.66 -14.42 -6.71
N SER A 130 10.89 -15.21 -7.47
CA SER A 130 11.40 -15.80 -8.71
C SER A 130 11.83 -14.72 -9.73
N GLY A 131 11.15 -13.58 -9.73
CA GLY A 131 11.50 -12.40 -10.54
C GLY A 131 12.67 -11.57 -10.00
N GLY A 132 13.35 -12.01 -8.93
CA GLY A 132 14.56 -11.36 -8.41
C GLY A 132 14.31 -10.15 -7.51
N MET A 133 13.13 -10.03 -6.89
CA MET A 133 12.82 -8.87 -6.05
C MET A 133 13.67 -8.77 -4.78
N ILE A 134 14.18 -9.90 -4.25
CA ILE A 134 15.05 -9.90 -3.06
C ILE A 134 16.38 -9.16 -3.31
N PRO A 135 17.21 -9.57 -4.30
CA PRO A 135 18.45 -8.84 -4.58
C PRO A 135 18.17 -7.39 -4.96
N PHE A 136 17.11 -7.13 -5.72
CA PHE A 136 16.68 -5.77 -6.06
C PHE A 136 16.42 -4.90 -4.81
N MET A 137 15.64 -5.39 -3.85
CA MET A 137 15.37 -4.65 -2.60
C MET A 137 16.61 -4.44 -1.72
N LEU A 138 17.62 -5.30 -1.82
CA LEU A 138 18.88 -5.11 -1.08
C LEU A 138 19.66 -3.89 -1.60
N GLU A 139 19.55 -3.55 -2.88
CA GLU A 139 20.19 -2.36 -3.46
C GLU A 139 19.60 -1.08 -2.85
N PHE A 140 18.29 -1.05 -2.62
CA PHE A 140 17.60 0.09 -1.98
C PHE A 140 18.01 0.33 -0.52
N LEU A 141 18.58 -0.66 0.17
CA LEU A 141 19.15 -0.47 1.51
C LEU A 141 20.43 0.37 1.49
N SER A 142 21.09 0.47 0.34
CA SER A 142 22.36 1.20 0.18
C SER A 142 22.18 2.68 -0.21
N ILE A 143 20.97 3.11 -0.57
CA ILE A 143 20.66 4.45 -1.14
C ILE A 143 20.80 5.60 -0.11
N GLY A 144 21.12 5.31 1.16
CA GLY A 144 21.41 6.34 2.17
C GLY A 144 20.18 7.10 2.70
N ASN A 145 19.01 6.93 2.10
CA ASN A 145 17.73 7.43 2.61
C ASN A 145 17.13 6.43 3.62
N LYS A 146 16.89 6.91 4.85
CA LYS A 146 16.40 6.09 5.97
C LYS A 146 14.98 5.54 5.76
N GLU A 147 14.08 6.32 5.16
CA GLU A 147 12.69 5.90 4.95
C GLU A 147 12.59 4.84 3.85
N ILE A 148 13.38 5.01 2.78
CA ILE A 148 13.54 4.01 1.71
C ILE A 148 14.13 2.72 2.29
N ALA A 149 15.21 2.81 3.07
CA ALA A 149 15.82 1.64 3.70
C ALA A 149 14.86 0.92 4.64
N ARG A 150 14.05 1.67 5.42
CA ARG A 150 13.02 1.11 6.30
C ARG A 150 11.96 0.36 5.51
N SER A 151 11.46 0.95 4.42
CA SER A 151 10.43 0.36 3.57
C SER A 151 10.95 -0.88 2.84
N ALA A 152 12.14 -0.83 2.26
CA ALA A 152 12.80 -1.98 1.63
C ALA A 152 13.04 -3.12 2.64
N THR A 153 13.45 -2.80 3.87
CA THR A 153 13.61 -3.79 4.94
C THR A 153 12.29 -4.48 5.30
N ALA A 154 11.19 -3.72 5.35
CA ALA A 154 9.87 -4.26 5.62
C ALA A 154 9.41 -5.21 4.50
N ILE A 155 9.61 -4.83 3.24
CA ILE A 155 9.30 -5.68 2.08
C ILE A 155 10.12 -6.98 2.12
N LEU A 156 11.42 -6.88 2.39
CA LEU A 156 12.30 -8.05 2.53
C LEU A 156 11.83 -8.99 3.64
N LEU A 157 11.36 -8.44 4.76
CA LEU A 157 10.80 -9.23 5.85
C LEU A 157 9.51 -9.94 5.41
N ASP A 158 8.59 -9.24 4.75
CA ASP A 158 7.33 -9.79 4.26
C ASP A 158 7.56 -10.94 3.25
N LEU A 159 8.52 -10.77 2.34
CA LEU A 159 8.97 -11.81 1.42
C LEU A 159 9.62 -13.01 2.15
N SER A 160 10.40 -12.74 3.21
CA SER A 160 11.09 -13.79 3.98
C SER A 160 10.15 -14.71 4.77
N PHE A 161 8.97 -14.23 5.15
CA PHE A 161 7.98 -15.02 5.89
C PHE A 161 7.16 -15.93 4.98
N GLY A 162 6.89 -15.52 3.73
CA GLY A 162 6.17 -16.38 2.76
C GLY A 162 7.04 -17.50 2.21
N MET A 163 8.35 -17.28 2.16
CA MET A 163 9.30 -18.32 1.78
C MET A 163 9.79 -19.05 3.01
N ARG A 164 10.14 -20.33 2.88
CA ARG A 164 10.96 -21.03 3.89
C ARG A 164 12.40 -20.48 3.93
N ALA A 165 12.62 -19.21 3.62
CA ALA A 165 13.91 -18.51 3.51
C ALA A 165 14.29 -17.84 4.84
N ARG A 166 14.16 -18.58 5.95
CA ARG A 166 14.53 -18.11 7.31
C ARG A 166 16.00 -17.69 7.42
N TRP A 167 16.86 -18.11 6.49
CA TRP A 167 18.26 -17.73 6.43
C TRP A 167 18.47 -16.23 6.11
N LEU A 168 17.51 -15.56 5.47
CA LEU A 168 17.57 -14.11 5.17
C LEU A 168 17.21 -13.22 6.37
N LEU A 169 16.52 -13.76 7.38
CA LEU A 169 16.08 -12.98 8.55
C LEU A 169 17.25 -12.36 9.31
N ARG A 170 18.35 -13.08 9.51
CA ARG A 170 19.51 -12.57 10.27
C ARG A 170 20.17 -11.35 9.60
N PRO A 171 20.50 -11.37 8.30
CA PRO A 171 20.96 -10.18 7.59
C PRO A 171 19.99 -9.00 7.65
N ILE A 172 18.69 -9.24 7.39
CA ILE A 172 17.66 -8.18 7.39
C ILE A 172 17.55 -7.53 8.76
N LEU A 173 17.45 -8.32 9.83
CA LEU A 173 17.35 -7.82 11.20
C LEU A 173 18.60 -7.03 11.62
N LYS A 174 19.79 -7.43 11.15
CA LYS A 174 21.04 -6.71 11.43
C LYS A 174 21.04 -5.32 10.78
N ILE A 175 20.54 -5.21 9.55
CA ILE A 175 20.41 -3.93 8.84
C ILE A 175 19.33 -3.05 9.50
N TRP A 176 18.17 -3.64 9.81
CA TRP A 176 17.10 -2.95 10.54
C TRP A 176 17.58 -2.38 11.87
N TYR A 177 18.27 -3.20 12.67
CA TYR A 177 18.80 -2.80 13.97
C TYR A 177 19.78 -1.63 13.85
N LYS A 178 20.67 -1.66 12.86
CA LYS A 178 21.61 -0.57 12.57
C LYS A 178 20.89 0.75 12.27
N HIS A 179 19.74 0.71 11.60
CA HIS A 179 18.99 1.91 11.23
C HIS A 179 18.01 2.39 12.31
N VAL A 180 17.45 1.49 13.11
CA VAL A 180 16.46 1.83 14.15
C VAL A 180 17.11 2.16 15.49
N GLU A 181 18.21 1.52 15.89
CA GLU A 181 18.86 1.83 17.16
C GLU A 181 19.61 3.18 17.14
N GLN A 182 20.05 3.62 15.97
CA GLN A 182 20.56 4.99 15.76
C GLN A 182 19.51 6.09 15.96
N GLN A 183 18.25 5.76 16.27
CA GLN A 183 17.20 6.72 16.64
C GLN A 183 17.11 6.99 18.16
N LYS A 184 17.93 6.34 19.00
CA LYS A 184 17.88 6.50 20.47
C LYS A 184 18.88 7.51 21.07
N VAL A 185 19.55 8.33 20.26
CA VAL A 185 20.47 9.37 20.74
C VAL A 185 20.09 10.73 20.17
#